data_AF-A0A7J3ZRB5-F1
#
_entry.id   AF-A0A7J3ZRB5-F1
#
_cell.length_a   1.000
_cell.length_b   1.000
_cell.length_c   1.000
_cell.angle_alpha   90.00
_cell.angle_beta   90.00
_cell.angle_gamma   90.00
#
_symmetry.space_group_name_H-M   'P 1'
#
loop_
_entity.id
_entity.type
_entity.pdbx_description
1 polymer ?
#
loop_
_entity_poly.entity_id
_entity_poly.type
_entity_poly.pdbx_seq_one_letter_code
_entity_poly.pdbx_strand_id
1 'polypeptide(L)' 'MVKSKDRFRDRINVYRSPNNSDAEVERCLNPWNGGCRSTNIALYIMYKGEKIPLCWKCWREVSRKNLIWEAY' A
#
# COMPACT_ATOMS: atom_id res chain seq x y z
N MET A 1 28.54 2.02 -26.42
CA MET A 1 27.30 2.72 -26.06
C MET A 1 26.14 1.73 -26.04
N VAL A 2 25.72 1.29 -24.85
CA VAL A 2 24.38 0.68 -24.62
C VAL A 2 23.95 1.13 -23.23
N LYS A 3 22.86 1.91 -23.15
CA LYS A 3 22.26 2.38 -21.89
C LYS A 3 21.34 1.27 -21.35
N SER A 4 21.79 0.49 -20.37
CA SER A 4 20.89 -0.43 -19.66
C SER A 4 20.23 0.31 -18.50
N LYS A 5 18.99 0.76 -18.74
CA LYS A 5 18.03 1.10 -17.69
C LYS A 5 17.70 -0.17 -16.92
N ASP A 6 17.71 -0.07 -15.60
CA ASP A 6 16.80 -0.73 -14.65
C ASP A 6 17.54 -0.93 -13.32
N ARG A 7 17.60 0.17 -12.56
CA ARG A 7 18.29 0.25 -11.27
C ARG A 7 17.31 0.39 -10.11
N PHE A 8 16.14 -0.27 -10.17
CA PHE A 8 15.07 -0.04 -9.19
C PHE A 8 14.11 -1.21 -8.96
N ARG A 9 14.61 -2.43 -8.86
CA ARG A 9 13.85 -3.55 -8.30
C ARG A 9 14.81 -4.52 -7.65
N ASP A 10 15.14 -4.34 -6.37
CA ASP A 10 15.68 -5.40 -5.50
C ASP A 10 15.79 -4.91 -4.03
N ARG A 11 14.71 -4.37 -3.48
CA ARG A 11 14.61 -4.11 -2.02
C ARG A 11 13.26 -4.52 -1.42
N ILE A 12 12.63 -5.55 -1.97
CA ILE A 12 11.51 -6.23 -1.29
C ILE A 12 11.82 -7.72 -1.25
N ASN A 13 12.55 -8.14 -0.21
CA ASN A 13 12.38 -9.43 0.47
C ASN A 13 13.49 -9.61 1.52
N VAL A 14 13.23 -9.19 2.76
CA VAL A 14 14.07 -9.53 3.92
C VAL A 14 13.35 -10.45 4.91
N TYR A 15 12.11 -10.89 4.64
CA TYR A 15 11.38 -11.80 5.55
C TYR A 15 10.65 -12.95 4.83
N ARG A 16 11.32 -13.64 3.90
CA ARG A 16 10.86 -14.98 3.49
C ARG A 16 11.46 -16.03 4.40
N SER A 17 10.80 -16.27 5.54
CA SER A 17 10.98 -17.51 6.30
C SER A 17 10.23 -18.64 5.58
N PRO A 18 10.86 -19.81 5.34
CA PRO A 18 10.31 -20.84 4.47
C PRO A 18 9.16 -21.67 5.08
N ASN A 19 8.84 -21.46 6.36
CA ASN A 19 7.89 -22.30 7.12
C ASN A 19 6.67 -21.54 7.65
N ASN A 20 5.96 -20.78 6.81
CA ASN A 20 4.64 -20.30 7.18
C ASN A 20 3.70 -20.40 5.99
N SER A 21 2.85 -21.43 5.97
CA SER A 21 1.93 -21.71 4.87
C SER A 21 0.85 -20.65 4.68
N ASP A 22 0.68 -19.71 5.61
CA ASP A 22 -0.30 -18.63 5.49
C ASP A 22 0.22 -17.33 6.14
N ALA A 23 1.37 -16.83 5.69
CA ALA A 23 1.71 -15.43 5.98
C ALA A 23 0.62 -14.57 5.33
N GLU A 24 -0.35 -14.10 6.13
CA GLU A 24 -1.43 -13.24 5.66
C GLU A 24 -0.84 -12.05 4.91
N VAL A 25 -0.98 -12.07 3.59
CA VAL A 25 -0.45 -10.99 2.75
C VAL A 25 -1.31 -9.77 3.03
N GLU A 26 -0.69 -8.71 3.56
CA GLU A 26 -1.35 -7.43 3.85
C GLU A 26 -2.03 -6.89 2.59
N ARG A 27 -3.27 -6.39 2.75
CA ARG A 27 -4.09 -5.88 1.65
C ARG A 27 -4.58 -4.49 1.99
N CYS A 28 -4.78 -3.70 0.95
CA CYS A 28 -5.42 -2.40 1.01
C CYS A 28 -6.74 -2.48 1.78
N LEU A 29 -6.97 -1.54 2.69
CA LEU A 29 -8.23 -1.40 3.43
C LEU A 29 -8.85 -0.04 3.15
N ASN A 30 -8.93 0.35 1.88
CA ASN A 30 -9.47 1.66 1.48
C ASN A 30 -10.93 1.82 1.94
N PRO A 31 -11.23 2.76 2.87
CA PRO A 31 -12.57 2.93 3.42
C PRO A 31 -13.55 3.53 2.41
N TRP A 32 -13.06 4.14 1.32
CA TRP A 32 -13.88 4.83 0.33
C TRP A 32 -14.23 4.01 -0.91
N ASN A 33 -13.70 2.79 -1.07
CA ASN A 33 -14.04 1.94 -2.23
C ASN A 33 -14.31 0.45 -1.89
N GLY A 34 -14.40 0.11 -0.60
CA GLY A 34 -15.10 -1.06 -0.04
C GLY A 34 -14.63 -2.46 -0.44
N GLY A 35 -13.69 -2.61 -1.37
CA GLY A 35 -13.34 -3.94 -1.91
C GLY A 35 -11.97 -4.05 -2.55
N CYS A 36 -11.09 -3.07 -2.38
CA CYS A 36 -9.73 -3.18 -2.89
C CYS A 36 -8.97 -4.29 -2.13
N ARG A 37 -8.44 -5.29 -2.84
CA ARG A 37 -7.62 -6.38 -2.27
C ARG A 37 -6.17 -6.35 -2.74
N SER A 38 -5.71 -5.19 -3.23
CA SER A 38 -4.34 -5.02 -3.72
C SER A 38 -3.34 -5.10 -2.57
N THR A 39 -2.22 -5.78 -2.82
CA THR A 39 -1.09 -5.92 -1.89
C THR A 39 0.03 -4.92 -2.19
N ASN A 40 -0.14 -4.06 -3.20
CA ASN A 40 0.82 -3.02 -3.56
C ASN A 40 0.63 -1.78 -2.68
N ILE A 41 0.94 -1.91 -1.40
CA ILE A 41 0.75 -0.89 -0.37
C ILE A 41 1.71 0.28 -0.61
N ALA A 42 1.17 1.49 -0.58
CA ALA A 42 1.92 2.74 -0.80
C ALA A 42 2.13 3.51 0.50
N LEU A 43 1.10 3.58 1.35
CA LEU A 43 1.17 4.28 2.63
C LEU A 43 0.14 3.74 3.62
N TYR A 44 0.24 4.23 4.85
CA TYR A 44 -0.74 4.01 5.92
C TYR A 44 -1.40 5.33 6.29
N ILE A 45 -2.70 5.29 6.57
CA ILE A 45 -3.45 6.44 7.10
C ILE A 45 -4.05 6.10 8.45
N MET A 46 -4.36 7.12 9.23
CA MET A 46 -5.27 7.00 10.37
C MET A 46 -6.70 7.21 9.88
N TYR A 47 -7.58 6.24 10.12
CA TYR A 47 -9.00 6.33 9.81
C TYR A 47 -9.79 5.80 11.01
N LYS A 48 -10.66 6.63 11.60
CA LYS A 48 -11.46 6.27 12.79
C LYS A 48 -10.61 5.71 13.95
N GLY A 49 -9.41 6.27 14.15
CA GLY A 49 -8.49 5.82 15.20
C GLY A 49 -7.65 4.59 14.84
N GLU A 50 -7.88 3.96 13.69
CA GLU A 50 -7.13 2.79 13.25
C GLU A 50 -6.10 3.15 12.16
N LYS A 51 -4.91 2.56 12.25
CA LYS A 51 -3.89 2.65 11.20
C LYS A 51 -4.18 1.61 10.12
N ILE A 52 -4.56 2.06 8.92
CA ILE A 52 -4.94 1.18 7.82
C ILE A 52 -4.05 1.36 6.57
N PRO A 53 -3.74 0.28 5.82
CA PRO A 53 -2.93 0.35 4.60
C PRO A 53 -3.74 0.81 3.37
N LEU A 54 -3.14 1.67 2.55
CA LEU A 54 -3.66 2.08 1.23
C LEU A 54 -2.71 1.68 0.11
N CYS A 55 -3.23 1.04 -0.93
CA CYS A 55 -2.45 0.75 -2.14
C CYS A 55 -2.24 1.99 -3.01
N TRP A 56 -1.24 1.92 -3.90
CA TRP A 56 -0.89 3.01 -4.82
C TRP A 56 -2.08 3.53 -5.65
N LYS A 57 -2.92 2.64 -6.18
CA LYS A 57 -4.10 3.02 -6.96
C LYS A 57 -5.09 3.84 -6.13
N CYS A 58 -5.43 3.35 -4.94
CA CYS A 58 -6.36 4.01 -4.04
C CYS A 58 -5.81 5.34 -3.53
N TRP A 59 -4.52 5.38 -3.16
CA TRP A 59 -3.88 6.63 -2.76
C TRP A 59 -3.96 7.68 -3.88
N ARG A 60 -3.65 7.32 -5.13
CA ARG A 60 -3.73 8.23 -6.27
C ARG A 60 -5.14 8.79 -6.50
N GLU A 61 -6.18 8.00 -6.22
CA GLU A 61 -7.57 8.44 -6.31
C GLU A 61 -7.92 9.42 -5.18
N VAL A 62 -7.51 9.09 -3.95
CA VAL A 62 -7.74 9.93 -2.76
C VAL A 62 -7.01 11.27 -2.89
N SER A 63 -5.74 11.26 -3.32
CA SER A 63 -4.90 12.45 -3.45
C SER A 63 -5.39 13.47 -4.48
N ARG A 64 -6.34 13.07 -5.34
CA ARG A 64 -6.98 13.94 -6.34
C ARG A 64 -8.27 14.58 -5.82
N LYS A 65 -8.79 14.11 -4.70
CA LYS A 65 -9.99 14.65 -4.07
C LYS A 65 -9.60 15.78 -3.12
N ASN A 66 -10.47 16.77 -2.99
CA ASN A 66 -10.32 17.82 -1.99
C ASN A 66 -10.86 17.34 -0.63
N LEU A 67 -10.22 16.31 -0.07
CA LEU A 67 -10.55 15.79 1.25
C LEU A 67 -9.67 16.49 2.29
N ILE A 68 -10.30 17.08 3.29
CA ILE A 68 -9.63 17.70 4.42
C ILE A 68 -9.69 16.70 5.57
N TRP A 69 -8.57 16.54 6.27
CA TRP A 69 -8.54 15.81 7.54
C TRP A 69 -9.01 16.77 8.63
N GLU A 70 -10.16 16.49 9.24
CA GLU A 70 -10.54 17.17 10.47
C GLU A 70 -9.65 16.63 11.60
N ALA A 71 -8.69 17.46 12.02
CA ALA A 71 -7.94 17.20 13.25
C ALA A 71 -8.86 17.54 14.42
N TYR A 72 -9.31 16.53 15.15
CA TYR A 72 -9.94 16.69 16.46
C TYR A 72 -8.88 16.87 17.54
#